data_AF-A0A7K1GT62-F1
#
_entry.id   AF-A0A7K1GT62-F1
#
_cell.length_a   1.000
_cell.length_b   1.000
_cell.length_c   1.000
_cell.angle_alpha   90.00
_cell.angle_beta   90.00
_cell.angle_gamma   90.00
#
_symmetry.space_group_name_H-M   'P 1'
#
loop_
_entity.id
_entity.type
_entity.pdbx_description
1 polymer ?
#
loop_
_entity_poly.entity_id
_entity_poly.type
_entity_poly.pdbx_seq_one_letter_code
_entity_poly.pdbx_strand_id
1 'polypeptide(L)' 'MRVLQFDSAFWDTLDKYSPHRLCTYLYDLASSFSSFYEQCSVLKAGSEDQRNSRLMLCDLTARVMQAGLGVLGIEAPEQM' A
#
# COMPACT_ATOMS: atom_id res chain seq x y z
N MET A 1 -5.19 6.87 4.71
CA MET A 1 -4.55 6.53 6.01
C MET A 1 -4.24 5.03 6.19
N ARG A 2 -4.78 4.10 5.40
CA ARG A 2 -4.50 2.64 5.55
C ARG A 2 -3.02 2.25 5.50
N VAL A 3 -2.20 2.96 4.75
CA VAL A 3 -0.75 2.70 4.64
C VAL A 3 0.00 2.80 5.98
N LEU A 4 -0.51 3.60 6.93
CA LEU A 4 0.08 3.75 8.27
C LEU A 4 -0.28 2.61 9.23
N GLN A 5 -1.20 1.74 8.84
CA GLN A 5 -1.68 0.64 9.68
C GLN A 5 -0.91 -0.67 9.49
N PHE A 6 0.12 -0.67 8.61
CA PHE A 6 0.88 -1.89 8.28
C PHE A 6 1.47 -2.57 9.52
N ASP A 7 2.10 -1.80 10.41
CA ASP A 7 2.69 -2.33 11.65
C ASP A 7 1.64 -3.05 12.50
N SER A 8 0.51 -2.40 12.76
CA SER A 8 -0.58 -3.01 13.52
C SER A 8 -1.18 -4.26 12.84
N ALA A 9 -1.32 -4.25 11.51
CA ALA A 9 -1.86 -5.40 10.76
C ALA A 9 -0.87 -6.58 10.75
N PHE A 10 0.42 -6.30 10.72
CA PHE A 10 1.49 -7.29 10.78
C PHE A 10 1.52 -7.98 12.15
N TRP A 11 1.57 -7.21 13.25
CA TRP A 11 1.56 -7.79 14.59
C TRP A 11 0.29 -8.56 14.90
N ASP A 12 -0.87 -8.02 14.50
CA ASP A 12 -2.15 -8.70 14.68
C ASP A 12 -2.26 -10.01 13.86
N THR A 13 -1.51 -10.12 12.76
CA THR A 13 -1.37 -11.37 12.00
C THR A 13 -0.52 -12.40 12.75
N LEU A 14 0.60 -11.98 13.33
CA LEU A 14 1.51 -12.82 14.09
C LEU A 14 0.89 -13.32 15.39
N ASP A 15 0.31 -12.42 16.18
CA ASP A 15 -0.30 -12.73 17.48
C ASP A 15 -1.43 -13.76 17.35
N LYS A 16 -2.18 -13.71 16.23
CA LYS A 16 -3.29 -14.62 15.96
C LYS A 16 -2.92 -15.79 15.05
N TYR A 17 -1.66 -15.94 14.66
CA TYR A 17 -1.19 -16.98 13.73
C TYR A 17 -2.07 -17.09 12.46
N SER A 18 -2.50 -15.95 11.92
CA SER A 18 -3.60 -15.88 10.96
C SER A 18 -3.21 -15.08 9.71
N PRO A 19 -2.44 -15.67 8.77
CA PRO A 19 -1.86 -14.96 7.61
C PRO A 19 -2.91 -14.31 6.69
N HIS A 20 -4.13 -14.87 6.63
CA HIS A 20 -5.23 -14.31 5.85
C HIS A 20 -5.56 -12.85 6.23
N ARG A 21 -5.25 -12.43 7.45
CA ARG A 21 -5.52 -11.07 7.96
C ARG A 21 -4.60 -10.05 7.30
N LEU A 22 -3.32 -10.42 7.10
CA LEU A 22 -2.40 -9.62 6.29
C LEU A 22 -2.86 -9.55 4.83
N CYS A 23 -3.34 -10.66 4.26
CA CYS A 23 -3.92 -10.66 2.91
C CYS A 23 -5.11 -9.69 2.80
N THR A 24 -6.03 -9.71 3.77
CA THR A 24 -7.15 -8.76 3.83
C THR A 24 -6.66 -7.33 3.89
N TYR A 25 -5.69 -7.03 4.76
CA TYR A 25 -5.09 -5.69 4.86
C TYR A 25 -4.50 -5.22 3.52
N LEU A 26 -3.72 -6.07 2.84
CA LEU A 26 -3.08 -5.72 1.57
C LEU A 26 -4.12 -5.49 0.46
N TYR A 27 -5.15 -6.33 0.40
CA TYR A 27 -6.27 -6.14 -0.52
C TYR A 27 -6.99 -4.81 -0.28
N ASP A 28 -7.22 -4.49 0.99
CA ASP A 28 -7.85 -3.25 1.43
C ASP A 28 -7.00 -2.02 1.11
N LEU A 29 -5.68 -2.11 1.31
CA LEU A 29 -4.74 -1.07 0.95
C LEU A 29 -4.74 -0.83 -0.57
N ALA A 30 -4.64 -1.88 -1.36
CA ALA A 30 -4.67 -1.81 -2.82
C ALA A 30 -5.97 -1.17 -3.33
N SER A 31 -7.12 -1.60 -2.80
CA SER A 31 -8.44 -1.04 -3.18
C SER A 31 -8.52 0.46 -2.89
N SER A 32 -8.05 0.89 -1.71
CA SER A 32 -8.01 2.32 -1.36
C SER A 32 -7.02 3.12 -2.23
N PHE A 33 -5.89 2.50 -2.59
CA PHE A 33 -4.91 3.12 -3.48
C PHE A 33 -5.46 3.29 -4.90
N SER A 34 -6.18 2.30 -5.44
CA SER A 34 -6.83 2.41 -6.75
C SER A 34 -7.81 3.59 -6.80
N SER A 35 -8.67 3.75 -5.78
CA SER A 35 -9.57 4.91 -5.71
C SER A 35 -8.80 6.24 -5.61
N PHE A 36 -7.71 6.29 -4.85
CA PHE A 36 -6.85 7.47 -4.81
C PHE A 36 -6.26 7.79 -6.18
N TYR A 37 -5.74 6.79 -6.88
CA TYR A 37 -5.08 6.97 -8.18
C TYR A 37 -6.05 7.46 -9.25
N GLU A 38 -7.30 6.98 -9.24
CA GLU A 38 -8.37 7.43 -10.13
C GLU A 38 -8.81 8.88 -9.84
N GLN A 39 -8.99 9.22 -8.56
CA GLN A 39 -9.54 10.52 -8.15
C GLN A 39 -8.49 11.63 -8.12
N CYS A 40 -7.22 11.29 -7.89
CA CYS A 40 -6.13 12.23 -7.69
C CYS A 40 -5.05 12.05 -8.75
N SER A 41 -5.15 12.75 -9.87
CA SER A 41 -4.13 12.66 -10.93
C SER A 41 -2.73 13.03 -10.40
N VAL A 42 -1.84 12.04 -10.34
CA VAL A 42 -0.49 12.22 -9.79
C VAL A 42 0.34 13.11 -10.72
N LEU A 43 0.39 12.78 -12.01
CA LEU A 43 1.23 13.47 -12.99
C LEU A 43 0.68 14.83 -13.42
N LYS A 44 -0.65 15.02 -13.40
CA LYS A 44 -1.31 16.27 -13.76
C LYS A 44 -1.76 17.08 -12.53
N ALA A 45 -1.01 16.97 -11.43
CA ALA A 45 -1.31 17.75 -10.24
C ALA A 45 -1.17 19.26 -10.52
N GLY A 46 -1.96 20.08 -9.81
CA GLY A 46 -2.04 21.53 -10.06
C GLY A 46 -0.79 22.31 -9.62
N SER A 47 0.07 21.72 -8.79
CA SER A 47 1.36 22.27 -8.39
C SER A 47 2.41 21.18 -8.23
N GLU A 48 3.69 21.57 -8.24
CA GLU A 48 4.79 20.64 -8.00
C GLU A 48 4.75 20.03 -6.59
N ASP A 49 4.39 20.81 -5.57
CA ASP A 49 4.24 20.31 -4.20
C ASP A 49 3.17 19.23 -4.10
N GLN A 50 2.03 19.42 -4.77
CA GLN A 50 0.98 18.41 -4.83
C GLN A 50 1.44 17.17 -5.58
N ARG A 51 2.17 17.33 -6.69
CA ARG A 51 2.75 16.20 -7.44
C ARG A 51 3.70 15.41 -6.54
N ASN A 52 4.62 16.09 -5.86
CA ASN A 52 5.63 15.47 -5.01
C ASN A 52 4.98 14.74 -3.83
N SER A 53 3.99 15.35 -3.18
CA SER A 53 3.22 14.72 -2.09
C SER A 53 2.52 13.43 -2.56
N ARG A 54 1.88 13.47 -3.73
CA ARG A 54 1.21 12.28 -4.31
C ARG A 54 2.21 11.19 -4.70
N LEU A 55 3.35 11.56 -5.27
CA LEU A 55 4.43 10.61 -5.60
C LEU A 55 4.98 9.93 -4.35
N MET A 56 5.18 10.66 -3.26
CA MET A 56 5.60 10.08 -1.98
C MET A 56 4.58 9.08 -1.44
N LEU A 57 3.27 9.35 -1.61
CA LEU A 57 2.23 8.41 -1.22
C LEU A 57 2.25 7.14 -2.08
N CYS A 58 2.50 7.27 -3.40
CA CYS A 58 2.68 6.12 -4.29
C CYS A 58 3.88 5.27 -3.89
N ASP A 59 5.04 5.89 -3.68
CA ASP A 59 6.27 5.20 -3.24
C ASP A 59 6.07 4.48 -1.91
N LEU A 60 5.49 5.15 -0.92
CA LEU A 60 5.22 4.53 0.38
C LEU A 60 4.26 3.33 0.26
N THR A 61 3.21 3.46 -0.56
CA THR A 61 2.26 2.36 -0.78
C THR A 61 2.94 1.17 -1.45
N ALA A 62 3.79 1.42 -2.44
CA ALA A 62 4.55 0.38 -3.13
C ALA A 62 5.48 -0.38 -2.17
N ARG A 63 6.22 0.33 -1.31
CA ARG A 63 7.09 -0.30 -0.29
C ARG A 63 6.30 -1.18 0.69
N VAL A 64 5.14 -0.71 1.17
CA VAL A 64 4.29 -1.48 2.08
C VAL A 64 3.73 -2.73 1.38
N MET A 65 3.28 -2.60 0.13
CA MET A 65 2.80 -3.74 -0.66
C MET A 65 3.91 -4.79 -0.86
N GLN A 66 5.11 -4.35 -1.24
CA GLN A 66 6.27 -5.24 -1.43
C GLN A 66 6.66 -5.95 -0.13
N ALA A 67 6.73 -5.22 0.99
CA ALA A 67 7.04 -5.79 2.28
C ALA A 67 5.98 -6.81 2.74
N GLY A 68 4.70 -6.47 2.63
CA GLY A 68 3.61 -7.36 3.02
C GLY A 68 3.51 -8.61 2.15
N LEU A 69 3.68 -8.48 0.84
CA LEU A 69 3.73 -9.64 -0.07
C LEU A 69 4.97 -10.51 0.20
N GLY A 70 6.12 -9.89 0.47
CA GLY A 70 7.35 -10.60 0.82
C GLY A 70 7.20 -11.44 2.10
N VAL A 71 6.51 -10.93 3.12
CA VAL A 71 6.15 -11.70 4.34
C VAL A 71 5.30 -12.92 4.01
N LEU A 72 4.43 -12.82 3.01
CA LEU A 72 3.59 -13.93 2.54
C LEU A 72 4.34 -14.88 1.58
N GLY A 73 5.62 -14.62 1.27
CA GLY A 73 6.40 -15.39 0.31
C GLY A 73 6.03 -15.13 -1.15
N ILE A 74 5.41 -13.98 -1.44
CA ILE A 74 4.99 -13.57 -2.78
C ILE A 74 5.91 -12.44 -3.27
N GLU A 75 6.48 -12.61 -4.45
CA GLU A 75 7.28 -11.57 -5.10
C GLU A 75 6.37 -10.56 -5.81
N ALA A 76 6.61 -9.26 -5.59
CA ALA A 76 5.88 -8.20 -6.27
C ALA A 76 6.57 -7.87 -7.61
N PRO A 77 5.85 -7.85 -8.75
CA PRO A 77 6.45 -7.55 -10.04
C PRO A 77 6.85 -6.06 -10.13
N GLU A 78 7.97 -5.78 -10.79
CA GLU A 78 8.37 -4.39 -11.11
C GLU A 78 7.45 -3.74 -12.15
N GLN A 79 6.86 -4.55 -13.02
CA GLN A 79 5.87 -4.16 -14.03
C GLN A 79 4.93 -5.33 -14.30
N MET A 80 3.62 -5.06 -14.41
CA MET A 80 2.60 -6.03 -14.83
C MET A 80 2.52 -6.15 -16.36
#